data_AF-A0A421K5F8-F1
#
_entry.id   AF-A0A421K5F8-F1
#
_cell.length_a   1.000
_cell.length_b   1.000
_cell.length_c   1.000
_cell.angle_alpha   90.00
_cell.angle_beta   90.00
_cell.angle_gamma   90.00
#
_symmetry.space_group_name_H-M   'P 1'
#
loop_
_entity.id
_entity.type
_entity.pdbx_description
1 polymer ?
#
loop_
_entity_poly.entity_id
_entity_poly.type
_entity_poly.pdbx_seq_one_letter_code
_entity_poly.pdbx_strand_id
1 'polypeptide(L)'
;MAASRFLVIHYLDGTSETFTFPKQAKDHYDLMGKLNDAMKTDRLVIEADGHLNIIPLSAIKRMQFSPAPETLPAEVIKQASLNP
;
A
#
# COMPACT_ATOMS: atom_id res chain seq x y z
N MET A 1 15.71 2.92 16.08
CA MET A 1 15.23 1.64 15.50
C MET A 1 14.24 2.00 14.40
N ALA A 2 14.39 1.46 13.19
CA ALA A 2 13.46 1.77 12.11
C ALA A 2 12.06 1.27 12.51
N ALA A 3 11.06 2.15 12.52
CA ALA A 3 9.68 1.74 12.76
C ALA A 3 9.26 0.77 11.65
N SER A 4 8.92 -0.47 12.02
CA SER A 4 8.43 -1.49 11.09
C SER A 4 7.20 -0.94 10.37
N ARG A 5 7.32 -0.69 9.06
CA ARG A 5 6.20 -0.23 8.24
C ARG A 5 5.40 -1.42 7.77
N PHE A 6 4.08 -1.28 7.71
CA PHE A 6 3.22 -2.33 7.20
C PHE A 6 2.08 -1.80 6.34
N LEU A 7 1.60 -2.67 5.46
CA LEU A 7 0.37 -2.54 4.67
C LEU A 7 -0.52 -3.75 4.96
N VAL A 8 -1.74 -3.50 5.43
CA VAL A 8 -2.79 -4.52 5.53
C VAL A 8 -3.77 -4.34 4.38
N ILE A 9 -4.02 -5.42 3.65
CA ILE A 9 -5.05 -5.48 2.61
C ILE A 9 -6.16 -6.37 3.14
N HIS A 10 -7.38 -5.84 3.18
CA HIS A 10 -8.59 -6.62 3.44
C HIS A 10 -9.32 -6.83 2.11
N TYR A 11 -9.59 -8.08 1.78
CA TYR A 11 -10.24 -8.47 0.53
C TYR A 11 -11.77 -8.52 0.67
N LEU A 12 -12.47 -8.52 -0.47
CA LEU A 12 -13.93 -8.63 -0.52
C LEU A 12 -14.45 -9.98 -0.02
N ASP A 13 -13.66 -11.03 -0.12
CA ASP A 13 -13.98 -12.37 0.38
C ASP A 13 -13.84 -12.50 1.92
N GLY A 14 -13.39 -11.44 2.59
CA GLY A 14 -13.20 -11.40 4.05
C GLY A 14 -11.81 -11.80 4.52
N THR A 15 -10.92 -12.26 3.62
CA THR A 15 -9.53 -12.56 3.97
C THR A 15 -8.69 -11.29 4.07
N SER A 16 -7.49 -11.39 4.65
CA SER A 16 -6.55 -10.28 4.72
C SER A 16 -5.10 -10.71 4.71
N GLU A 17 -4.25 -9.89 4.11
CA GLU A 17 -2.80 -10.07 4.03
C GLU A 17 -2.07 -8.87 4.64
N THR A 18 -0.92 -9.10 5.27
CA THR A 18 -0.08 -8.05 5.85
C THR A 18 1.32 -8.11 5.27
N PHE A 19 1.73 -7.02 4.62
CA PHE A 19 3.07 -6.84 4.07
C PHE A 19 3.88 -5.93 5.00
N THR A 20 5.12 -6.30 5.30
CA THR A 20 6.05 -5.45 6.05
C THR A 20 7.21 -5.04 5.14
N PHE A 21 7.63 -3.78 5.22
CA PHE A 21 8.65 -3.27 4.30
C PHE A 21 9.50 -2.15 4.94
N PRO A 22 10.77 -1.99 4.53
CA PRO A 22 11.62 -0.90 4.99
C PRO A 22 11.16 0.45 4.43
N LYS A 23 11.78 1.55 4.88
CA LYS A 23 11.56 2.87 4.27
C LYS A 23 11.98 2.81 2.80
N GLN A 24 11.01 2.97 1.91
CA GLN A 24 11.26 3.03 0.47
C GLN A 24 11.99 4.35 0.15
N ALA A 25 13.08 4.29 -0.60
CA ALA A 25 13.83 5.47 -1.01
C ALA A 25 12.99 6.32 -1.99
N LYS A 26 13.10 7.66 -1.92
CA LYS A 26 12.42 8.57 -2.84
C LYS A 26 12.72 8.25 -4.32
N ASP A 27 13.93 7.78 -4.62
CA ASP A 27 14.44 7.55 -5.98
C ASP A 27 14.38 6.09 -6.46
N HIS A 28 14.01 5.11 -5.61
CA HIS A 28 13.70 3.76 -6.12
C HIS A 28 12.43 3.74 -6.99
N TYR A 29 11.71 4.85 -7.01
CA TYR A 29 10.63 5.13 -7.91
C TYR A 29 11.08 5.46 -9.33
N ASP A 30 12.37 5.48 -9.69
CA ASP A 30 12.79 5.67 -11.10
C ASP A 30 12.84 4.36 -11.93
N LEU A 31 12.25 3.28 -11.40
CA LEU A 31 11.72 2.17 -12.20
C LEU A 31 10.28 2.49 -12.70
N MET A 32 9.64 3.55 -12.18
CA MET A 32 8.23 3.92 -12.44
C MET A 32 7.94 4.34 -13.87
N GLY A 33 8.95 4.72 -14.67
CA GLY A 33 8.76 4.86 -16.12
C GLY A 33 8.30 3.54 -16.77
N LYS A 34 8.71 2.39 -16.23
CA LYS A 34 8.33 1.03 -16.70
C LYS A 34 7.08 0.48 -16.00
N LEU A 35 6.68 1.08 -14.87
CA LEU A 35 5.45 0.79 -14.11
C LEU A 35 4.24 1.59 -14.65
N ASN A 36 4.48 2.78 -15.21
CA ASN A 36 3.48 3.64 -15.86
C ASN A 36 2.68 2.92 -16.97
N ASP A 37 3.31 1.98 -17.67
CA ASP A 37 2.69 1.18 -18.73
C ASP A 37 2.05 -0.11 -18.22
N ALA A 38 2.43 -0.58 -17.04
CA ALA A 38 1.89 -1.81 -16.49
C ALA A 38 0.50 -1.62 -15.88
N MET A 39 -0.12 -0.44 -15.88
CA MET A 39 -1.21 -0.18 -14.93
C MET A 39 -2.07 1.04 -15.25
N LYS A 40 -2.80 0.99 -16.36
CA LYS A 40 -4.01 1.82 -16.53
C LYS A 40 -5.08 1.35 -15.54
N THR A 41 -4.85 1.75 -14.28
CA THR A 41 -5.73 1.93 -13.12
C THR A 41 -6.74 0.83 -12.84
N ASP A 42 -6.32 -0.21 -12.09
CA ASP A 42 -7.19 -0.97 -11.15
C ASP A 42 -6.46 -2.14 -10.46
N ARG A 43 -5.17 -1.96 -10.08
CA ARG A 43 -4.42 -2.98 -9.34
C ARG A 43 -3.41 -2.37 -8.36
N LEU A 44 -2.80 -3.19 -7.53
CA LEU A 44 -1.76 -2.88 -6.56
C LEU A 44 -0.64 -3.88 -6.79
N VAL A 45 0.61 -3.41 -6.91
CA VAL A 45 1.75 -4.27 -7.23
C VAL A 45 2.75 -4.21 -6.08
N ILE A 46 3.09 -5.37 -5.51
CA ILE A 46 3.99 -5.49 -4.35
C ILE A 46 4.99 -6.61 -4.62
N GLU A 47 6.28 -6.30 -4.58
CA GLU A 47 7.32 -7.33 -4.47
C GLU A 47 7.48 -7.70 -2.99
N ALA A 48 7.32 -8.99 -2.68
CA ALA A 48 7.50 -9.53 -1.33
C ALA A 48 7.91 -11.00 -1.42
N ASP A 49 8.85 -11.41 -0.58
CA ASP A 49 9.36 -12.79 -0.49
C ASP A 49 9.82 -13.36 -1.85
N GLY A 50 10.37 -12.51 -2.73
CA GLY A 50 10.80 -12.90 -4.08
C GLY A 50 9.67 -13.11 -5.10
N HIS A 51 8.44 -12.74 -4.74
CA HIS A 51 7.25 -12.83 -5.59
C HIS A 51 6.73 -11.43 -5.94
N LEU A 52 6.30 -11.26 -7.19
CA LEU A 52 5.57 -10.06 -7.63
C LEU A 52 4.07 -10.30 -7.48
N ASN A 53 3.48 -9.70 -6.44
CA ASN A 53 2.05 -9.77 -6.17
C ASN A 53 1.34 -8.67 -6.97
N ILE A 54 0.41 -9.05 -7.84
CA ILE A 54 -0.41 -8.13 -8.63
C ILE A 54 -1.86 -8.32 -8.21
N ILE A 55 -2.39 -7.36 -7.45
CA ILE A 55 -3.66 -7.47 -6.75
C ILE A 55 -4.67 -6.49 -7.37
N PRO A 56 -5.77 -6.94 -7.98
CA PRO A 56 -6.80 -6.02 -8.49
C PRO A 56 -7.43 -5.18 -7.37
N LEU A 57 -7.59 -3.87 -7.58
CA LEU A 57 -8.26 -2.99 -6.62
C LEU A 57 -9.73 -3.38 -6.44
N SER A 58 -10.35 -3.94 -7.48
CA SER A 58 -11.72 -4.48 -7.42
C SER A 58 -11.89 -5.64 -6.44
N ALA A 59 -10.81 -6.34 -6.05
CA ALA A 59 -10.84 -7.39 -5.04
C ALA A 59 -10.63 -6.85 -3.62
N ILE A 60 -10.18 -5.60 -3.48
CA ILE A 60 -9.79 -5.00 -2.21
C ILE A 60 -10.97 -4.25 -1.59
N LYS A 61 -11.32 -4.63 -0.36
CA LYS A 61 -12.33 -3.94 0.45
C LYS A 61 -11.75 -2.71 1.16
N ARG A 62 -10.53 -2.84 1.70
CA ARG A 62 -9.89 -1.77 2.50
C ARG A 62 -8.38 -1.96 2.53
N MET A 63 -7.63 -0.86 2.52
CA MET A 63 -6.19 -0.85 2.78
C MET A 63 -5.87 -0.04 4.05
N GLN A 64 -4.87 -0.48 4.80
CA GLN A 64 -4.35 0.24 5.96
C GLN A 64 -2.82 0.30 5.91
N PHE A 65 -2.28 1.51 5.97
CA PHE A 65 -0.85 1.77 6.02
C PHE A 65 -0.45 2.26 7.40
N SER A 66 0.69 1.79 7.92
CA SER A 66 1.28 2.29 9.16
C SER A 66 2.81 2.34 9.08
N PRO A 67 3.45 3.41 9.59
CA PRO A 67 2.82 4.66 10.00
C PRO A 67 2.19 5.36 8.79
N ALA A 68 1.26 6.29 9.03
CA ALA A 68 0.69 7.09 7.95
C ALA A 68 1.81 7.81 7.18
N PRO A 69 1.69 7.96 5.85
CA PRO A 69 2.65 8.73 5.04
C PRO A 69 2.89 10.14 5.60
N GLU A 70 4.14 10.62 5.49
CA GLU A 70 4.52 11.97 5.95
C GLU A 70 3.78 13.08 5.18
N THR A 71 3.41 12.80 3.92
CA THR A 71 2.62 13.70 3.07
C THR A 71 1.32 13.01 2.69
N LEU A 72 0.20 13.65 3.00
CA LEU A 72 -1.14 13.18 2.70
C LEU A 72 -1.87 14.22 1.83
N PRO A 73 -2.79 13.79 0.94
CA PRO A 73 -3.68 14.69 0.21
C PRO A 73 -4.49 15.60 1.14
N ALA A 74 -4.98 16.72 0.60
CA ALA A 74 -5.72 17.72 1.37
C ALA A 74 -7.07 17.19 1.89
N GLU A 75 -7.64 16.22 1.18
CA GLU A 75 -8.95 15.62 1.42
C GLU A 75 -8.94 14.60 2.58
N VAL A 76 -7.77 14.28 3.14
CA VAL A 76 -7.66 13.31 4.25
C VAL A 76 -8.06 13.93 5.59
N ILE A 77 -9.02 13.33 6.28
CA ILE A 77 -9.38 13.67 7.66
C ILE A 77 -8.24 13.23 8.59
N LYS A 78 -7.64 14.19 9.28
CA LYS A 78 -6.52 13.98 10.19
C LYS A 78 -7.00 13.81 11.63
N GLN A 79 -6.20 13.10 12.44
CA GLN A 79 -6.41 12.94 13.88
C GLN A 79 -7.77 12.32 14.30
N ALA A 80 -8.37 11.50 13.43
CA ALA A 80 -9.56 10.72 13.78
C ALA A 80 -9.20 9.62 14.79
N SER A 81 -10.15 9.29 15.67
CA SER A 81 -10.08 8.16 16.60
C SER A 81 -11.19 7.16 16.28
N LEU A 82 -10.86 5.87 16.33
CA LEU A 82 -11.85 4.81 16.19
C LEU A 82 -12.57 4.65 17.53
N ASN A 83 -13.87 4.91 17.56
CA ASN A 83 -14.70 4.59 18.71
C ASN A 83 -15.19 3.13 18.56
N PRO A 84 -15.07 2.31 19.62
CA PRO A 84 -15.53 0.92 19.62
C PRO A 84 -17.06 0.79 19.59
#